data_AF-A0A937NN15-F1
#
_entry.id   AF-A0A937NN15-F1
#
_cell.length_a   1.000
_cell.length_b   1.000
_cell.length_c   1.000
_cell.angle_alpha   90.00
_cell.angle_beta   90.00
_cell.angle_gamma   90.00
#
_symmetry.space_group_name_H-M   'P 1'
#
loop_
_entity.id
_entity.type
_entity.pdbx_description
1 polymer ?
#
loop_
_entity_poly.entity_id
_entity_poly.type
_entity_poly.pdbx_seq_one_letter_code
_entity_poly.pdbx_strand_id
1 'polypeptide(L)'
;MGKWDWVRGHRPIRREATKGGVSAGYTLNDLVQAGTIGQRRAARFRAQTGLADFAWRVFWPKVAVRGRYYGEATARAQGFAIFIHGWDGNHAIWEQIPALVCAANPRLVALAADVNGFGGSPFASELPVVEACDSAANMAAVECWIELLRLRSSQRATCRLRVITLVGHSMSGASLFYLDENRWRQHEVARLAIAPALLVKDSLRQSFYRALGVSIWAGSTGDMLGWLKTRLAPSVVGMLIGSASRAVKAEHVRVFNTTPKGVLAQTFFAMGAIPRQVKPRRWRHFRIMLGHKDRLVGVRPMLELLEELGFTSDQVCVRLGDHYLFSVSNQSRQLHLRNREIVIEEILSLHEACRRGTS
;
A
#
# COMPACT_ATOMS: atom_id res chain seq x y z
N MET A 1 1.93 16.90 -24.37
CA MET A 1 2.55 16.19 -23.24
C MET A 1 2.55 14.70 -23.51
N GLY A 2 3.73 14.09 -23.47
CA GLY A 2 3.91 12.65 -23.57
C GLY A 2 3.38 11.93 -22.32
N LYS A 3 3.06 10.65 -22.47
CA LYS A 3 2.48 9.80 -21.41
C LYS A 3 3.31 9.80 -20.11
N TRP A 4 4.63 9.90 -20.22
CA TRP A 4 5.60 9.75 -19.13
C TRP A 4 6.22 11.07 -18.68
N ASP A 5 5.67 12.20 -19.11
CA ASP A 5 6.22 13.53 -18.80
C ASP A 5 6.25 13.82 -17.29
N TRP A 6 5.33 13.22 -16.53
CA TRP A 6 5.26 13.32 -15.07
C TRP A 6 6.53 12.85 -14.37
N VAL A 7 7.30 11.95 -14.99
CA VAL A 7 8.55 11.45 -14.42
C VAL A 7 9.56 12.58 -14.20
N ARG A 8 9.49 13.67 -14.99
CA ARG A 8 10.38 14.84 -14.88
C ARG A 8 10.11 15.71 -13.66
N GLY A 9 8.90 15.68 -13.10
CA GLY A 9 8.52 16.49 -11.93
C GLY A 9 8.98 15.88 -10.60
N HIS A 10 10.12 15.19 -10.61
CA HIS A 10 10.61 14.45 -9.46
C HIS A 10 11.33 15.35 -8.46
N ARG A 11 11.21 15.05 -7.17
CA ARG A 11 12.10 15.58 -6.13
C ARG A 11 13.52 15.01 -6.31
N PRO A 12 14.55 15.52 -5.60
CA PRO A 12 15.93 15.06 -5.80
C PRO A 12 16.09 13.54 -5.80
N ILE A 13 16.83 13.03 -6.79
CA ILE A 13 17.11 11.61 -6.95
C ILE A 13 17.94 11.11 -5.77
N ARG A 14 17.55 9.96 -5.22
CA ARG A 14 18.27 9.25 -4.15
C ARG A 14 18.92 8.00 -4.69
N ARG A 15 20.13 7.71 -4.20
CA ARG A 15 20.79 6.41 -4.39
C ARG A 15 20.33 5.49 -3.27
N GLU A 16 19.78 4.35 -3.61
CA GLU A 16 19.34 3.37 -2.62
C GLU A 16 20.54 2.60 -2.06
N ALA A 17 20.45 2.20 -0.78
CA ALA A 17 21.51 1.43 -0.12
C ALA A 17 21.71 0.05 -0.78
N THR A 18 20.66 -0.51 -1.35
CA THR A 18 20.72 -1.73 -2.15
C THR A 18 21.45 -1.48 -3.47
N LYS A 19 22.48 -2.28 -3.75
CA LYS A 19 23.19 -2.23 -5.03
C LYS A 19 22.17 -2.42 -6.17
N GLY A 20 22.01 -1.40 -7.01
CA GLY A 20 21.24 -1.51 -8.26
C GLY A 20 19.92 -0.76 -8.32
N GLY A 21 19.56 0.08 -7.33
CA GLY A 21 18.35 0.93 -7.38
C GLY A 21 18.64 2.42 -7.27
N VAL A 22 17.82 3.25 -7.89
CA VAL A 22 17.68 4.69 -7.60
C VAL A 22 16.22 5.03 -7.40
N SER A 23 15.92 6.07 -6.64
CA SER A 23 14.54 6.47 -6.39
C SER A 23 14.32 7.98 -6.44
N ALA A 24 13.06 8.38 -6.56
CA ALA A 24 12.65 9.77 -6.48
C ALA A 24 11.27 9.89 -5.84
N GLY A 25 11.06 10.94 -5.06
CA GLY A 25 9.76 11.28 -4.46
C GLY A 25 8.93 12.17 -5.37
N TYR A 26 7.62 12.05 -5.26
CA TYR A 26 6.64 12.79 -6.04
C TYR A 26 5.46 13.18 -5.16
N THR A 27 4.82 14.29 -5.50
CA THR A 27 3.48 14.65 -5.03
C THR A 27 2.63 15.13 -6.19
N LEU A 28 1.31 14.99 -6.10
CA LEU A 28 0.40 15.50 -7.11
C LEU A 28 0.55 17.02 -7.25
N ASN A 29 0.71 17.74 -6.14
CA ASN A 29 0.92 19.18 -6.15
C ASN A 29 2.19 19.59 -6.92
N ASP A 30 3.33 18.94 -6.66
CA ASP A 30 4.58 19.22 -7.38
C ASP A 30 4.42 19.00 -8.89
N LEU A 31 3.73 17.92 -9.28
CA LEU A 31 3.49 17.60 -10.70
C LEU A 31 2.55 18.58 -11.40
N VAL A 32 1.56 19.11 -10.66
CA VAL A 32 0.64 20.15 -11.14
C VAL A 32 1.37 21.48 -11.30
N GLN A 33 2.17 21.88 -10.32
CA GLN A 33 2.99 23.09 -10.38
C GLN A 33 4.01 23.02 -11.53
N ALA A 34 4.61 21.86 -11.75
CA ALA A 34 5.50 21.61 -12.90
C ALA A 34 4.76 21.51 -14.25
N GLY A 35 3.42 21.63 -14.27
CA GLY A 35 2.58 21.52 -15.45
C GLY A 35 2.47 20.10 -16.04
N THR A 36 3.19 19.11 -15.51
CA THR A 36 3.20 17.74 -16.05
C THR A 36 1.90 16.98 -15.84
N ILE A 37 1.07 17.40 -14.87
CA ILE A 37 -0.33 17.00 -14.73
C ILE A 37 -1.19 18.26 -14.77
N GLY A 38 -2.14 18.31 -15.72
CA GLY A 38 -3.04 19.46 -15.85
C GLY A 38 -4.02 19.59 -14.68
N GLN A 39 -4.32 20.84 -14.31
CA GLN A 39 -5.21 21.22 -13.19
C GLN A 39 -6.55 20.45 -13.19
N ARG A 40 -7.21 20.31 -14.34
CA ARG A 40 -8.49 19.59 -14.46
C ARG A 40 -8.40 18.12 -14.01
N ARG A 41 -7.30 17.44 -14.35
CA ARG A 41 -7.10 16.02 -13.99
C ARG A 41 -6.81 15.88 -12.51
N ALA A 42 -6.03 16.79 -11.94
CA ALA A 42 -5.75 16.84 -10.51
C ALA A 42 -7.02 17.16 -9.70
N ALA A 43 -7.81 18.14 -10.13
CA ALA A 43 -9.08 18.48 -9.48
C ALA A 43 -10.05 17.28 -9.47
N ARG A 44 -10.16 16.54 -10.58
CA ARG A 44 -10.96 15.31 -10.62
C ARG A 44 -10.46 14.26 -9.62
N PHE A 45 -9.15 14.05 -9.54
CA PHE A 45 -8.56 13.11 -8.57
C PHE A 45 -8.92 13.52 -7.12
N ARG A 46 -8.73 14.80 -6.77
CA ARG A 46 -9.07 15.32 -5.42
C ARG A 46 -10.55 15.15 -5.11
N ALA A 47 -11.43 15.50 -6.05
CA ALA A 47 -12.88 15.36 -5.88
C ALA A 47 -13.31 13.89 -5.70
N GLN A 48 -12.66 12.95 -6.38
CA GLN A 48 -12.99 11.53 -6.30
C GLN A 48 -12.46 10.85 -5.03
N THR A 49 -11.37 11.37 -4.45
CA THR A 49 -10.66 10.71 -3.34
C THR A 49 -10.82 11.44 -2.00
N GLY A 50 -11.23 12.71 -2.01
CA GLY A 50 -11.23 13.56 -0.82
C GLY A 50 -9.82 13.98 -0.37
N LEU A 51 -8.76 13.56 -1.09
CA LEU A 51 -7.38 13.90 -0.76
C LEU A 51 -7.01 15.29 -1.28
N ALA A 52 -6.27 16.06 -0.48
CA ALA A 52 -5.72 17.35 -0.90
C ALA A 52 -4.47 17.19 -1.77
N ASP A 53 -3.66 16.17 -1.48
CA ASP A 53 -2.47 15.78 -2.23
C ASP A 53 -2.31 14.26 -2.25
N PHE A 54 -1.42 13.76 -3.10
CA PHE A 54 -1.07 12.35 -3.16
C PHE A 54 0.44 12.20 -3.36
N ALA A 55 1.13 11.57 -2.42
CA ALA A 55 2.56 11.36 -2.44
C ALA A 55 2.94 9.90 -2.74
N TRP A 56 4.05 9.73 -3.44
CA TRP A 56 4.63 8.40 -3.67
C TRP A 56 6.14 8.50 -3.92
N ARG A 57 6.81 7.35 -3.86
CA ARG A 57 8.19 7.17 -4.29
C ARG A 57 8.25 6.19 -5.45
N VAL A 58 9.01 6.53 -6.49
CA VAL A 58 9.30 5.62 -7.61
C VAL A 58 10.73 5.11 -7.48
N PHE A 59 10.93 3.84 -7.80
CA PHE A 59 12.21 3.15 -7.80
C PHE A 59 12.48 2.59 -9.19
N TRP A 60 13.67 2.85 -9.71
CA TRP A 60 14.15 2.30 -10.97
C TRP A 60 15.38 1.42 -10.76
N PRO A 61 15.54 0.38 -11.60
CA PRO A 61 16.79 -0.33 -11.69
C PRO A 61 17.88 0.59 -12.25
N LYS A 62 19.00 0.70 -11.55
CA LYS A 62 20.17 1.53 -11.91
C LYS A 62 20.65 1.24 -13.34
N VAL A 63 20.56 -0.01 -13.78
CA VAL A 63 20.94 -0.43 -15.13
C VAL A 63 20.04 0.15 -16.21
N ALA A 64 18.76 0.40 -15.93
CA ALA A 64 17.79 0.94 -16.89
C ALA A 64 17.85 2.47 -17.02
N VAL A 65 18.44 3.17 -16.03
CA VAL A 65 18.49 4.64 -15.97
C VAL A 65 19.91 5.19 -16.14
N ARG A 66 20.81 4.42 -16.75
CA ARG A 66 22.12 4.92 -17.20
C ARG A 66 21.88 6.14 -18.10
N GLY A 67 22.51 7.29 -17.78
CA GLY A 67 22.28 8.55 -18.48
C GLY A 67 21.05 9.36 -18.03
N ARG A 68 20.41 9.03 -16.90
CA ARG A 68 19.26 9.77 -16.32
C ARG A 68 17.98 9.73 -17.18
N TYR A 69 17.83 8.72 -18.03
CA TYR A 69 16.64 8.53 -18.88
C TYR A 69 15.46 7.85 -18.14
N TYR A 70 15.00 8.45 -17.05
CA TYR A 70 13.94 7.87 -16.18
C TYR A 70 12.61 7.66 -16.92
N GLY A 71 12.21 8.59 -17.78
CA GLY A 71 10.98 8.47 -18.56
C GLY A 71 11.03 7.31 -19.55
N GLU A 72 12.19 7.08 -20.16
CA GLU A 72 12.39 5.95 -21.08
C GLU A 72 12.42 4.61 -20.35
N ALA A 73 13.11 4.53 -19.21
CA ALA A 73 13.10 3.34 -18.35
C ALA A 73 11.65 2.97 -17.94
N THR A 74 10.86 3.98 -17.57
CA THR A 74 9.43 3.82 -17.23
C THR A 74 8.61 3.37 -18.44
N ALA A 75 8.87 3.95 -19.62
CA ALA A 75 8.19 3.58 -20.85
C ALA A 75 8.49 2.14 -21.29
N ARG A 76 9.72 1.68 -21.12
CA ARG A 76 10.19 0.33 -21.50
C ARG A 76 9.86 -0.75 -20.47
N ALA A 77 9.40 -0.37 -19.27
CA ALA A 77 9.02 -1.32 -18.24
C ALA A 77 7.92 -2.27 -18.73
N GLN A 78 8.10 -3.57 -18.44
CA GLN A 78 7.10 -4.61 -18.69
C GLN A 78 5.94 -4.56 -17.71
N GLY A 79 6.08 -3.79 -16.63
CA GLY A 79 5.03 -3.58 -15.66
C GLY A 79 5.53 -2.85 -14.43
N PHE A 80 4.66 -2.81 -13.44
CA PHE A 80 4.87 -2.04 -12.22
C PHE A 80 4.58 -2.89 -10.98
N ALA A 81 5.41 -2.77 -9.96
CA ALA A 81 5.11 -3.28 -8.62
C ALA A 81 4.70 -2.09 -7.74
N ILE A 82 3.46 -2.07 -7.28
CA ILE A 82 2.89 -0.95 -6.52
C ILE A 82 2.69 -1.39 -5.07
N PHE A 83 3.39 -0.72 -4.16
CA PHE A 83 3.40 -0.99 -2.73
C PHE A 83 2.49 -0.01 -1.98
N ILE A 84 1.60 -0.54 -1.15
CA ILE A 84 0.54 0.23 -0.48
C ILE A 84 0.54 -0.12 1.01
N HIS A 85 0.92 0.84 1.85
CA HIS A 85 1.16 0.61 3.27
C HIS A 85 -0.13 0.45 4.10
N GLY A 86 0.01 -0.13 5.31
CA GLY A 86 -1.06 -0.25 6.29
C GLY A 86 -1.48 1.05 6.98
N TRP A 87 -2.37 0.95 7.96
CA TRP A 87 -2.80 2.09 8.78
C TRP A 87 -1.59 2.78 9.44
N ASP A 88 -1.59 4.12 9.49
CA ASP A 88 -0.54 4.94 10.14
C ASP A 88 0.89 4.74 9.59
N GLY A 89 1.00 4.15 8.41
CA GLY A 89 2.26 3.97 7.71
C GLY A 89 2.52 5.07 6.67
N ASN A 90 3.60 4.87 5.91
CA ASN A 90 3.83 5.52 4.62
C ASN A 90 4.72 4.63 3.75
N HIS A 91 5.11 5.08 2.57
CA HIS A 91 5.98 4.36 1.64
C HIS A 91 7.28 3.81 2.26
N ALA A 92 7.81 4.43 3.32
CA ALA A 92 9.07 4.01 3.93
C ALA A 92 8.97 2.71 4.73
N ILE A 93 7.76 2.24 5.09
CA ILE A 93 7.60 0.96 5.79
C ILE A 93 8.11 -0.24 4.97
N TRP A 94 8.15 -0.08 3.65
CA TRP A 94 8.63 -1.09 2.72
C TRP A 94 10.15 -1.21 2.68
N GLU A 95 10.86 -0.31 3.39
CA GLU A 95 12.31 -0.29 3.52
C GLU A 95 12.97 -0.41 2.14
N GLN A 96 13.76 -1.48 1.91
CA GLN A 96 14.48 -1.72 0.67
C GLN A 96 13.74 -2.65 -0.32
N ILE A 97 12.56 -3.17 0.02
CA ILE A 97 11.85 -4.15 -0.80
C ILE A 97 11.57 -3.64 -2.23
N PRO A 98 11.07 -2.41 -2.44
CA PRO A 98 10.82 -1.90 -3.78
C PRO A 98 12.08 -1.86 -4.65
N ALA A 99 13.21 -1.44 -4.05
CA ALA A 99 14.51 -1.40 -4.73
C ALA A 99 15.03 -2.80 -5.07
N LEU A 100 14.84 -3.77 -4.16
CA LEU A 100 15.22 -5.17 -4.39
C LEU A 100 14.39 -5.82 -5.50
N VAL A 101 13.09 -5.52 -5.60
CA VAL A 101 12.25 -5.99 -6.72
C VAL A 101 12.78 -5.47 -8.05
N CYS A 102 13.11 -4.17 -8.14
CA CYS A 102 13.73 -3.60 -9.34
C CYS A 102 15.10 -4.21 -9.65
N ALA A 103 15.92 -4.48 -8.62
CA ALA A 103 17.24 -5.09 -8.81
C ALA A 103 17.12 -6.53 -9.33
N ALA A 104 16.15 -7.31 -8.83
CA ALA A 104 15.90 -8.69 -9.24
C ALA A 104 15.26 -8.80 -10.63
N ASN A 105 14.43 -7.82 -11.02
CA ASN A 105 13.87 -7.75 -12.37
C ASN A 105 14.01 -6.33 -12.94
N PRO A 106 15.07 -6.06 -13.74
CA PRO A 106 15.32 -4.75 -14.32
C PRO A 106 14.27 -4.24 -15.31
N ARG A 107 13.26 -5.07 -15.65
CA ARG A 107 12.13 -4.69 -16.50
C ARG A 107 10.93 -4.21 -15.69
N LEU A 108 11.03 -4.18 -14.37
CA LEU A 108 10.03 -3.62 -13.45
C LEU A 108 10.45 -2.25 -12.93
N VAL A 109 9.46 -1.39 -12.75
CA VAL A 109 9.56 -0.17 -11.97
C VAL A 109 8.66 -0.32 -10.75
N ALA A 110 9.19 -0.02 -9.57
CA ALA A 110 8.41 -0.09 -8.35
C ALA A 110 7.91 1.30 -7.94
N LEU A 111 6.69 1.38 -7.41
CA LEU A 111 6.12 2.59 -6.84
C LEU A 111 5.63 2.26 -5.43
N ALA A 112 5.90 3.11 -4.45
CA ALA A 112 5.37 2.99 -3.10
C ALA A 112 4.56 4.23 -2.77
N ALA A 113 3.25 4.07 -2.59
CA ALA A 113 2.31 5.17 -2.42
C ALA A 113 2.03 5.42 -0.93
N ASP A 114 1.90 6.70 -0.58
CA ASP A 114 1.29 7.13 0.68
C ASP A 114 -0.22 7.23 0.44
N VAL A 115 -1.04 6.65 1.32
CA VAL A 115 -2.48 6.50 1.08
C VAL A 115 -3.32 6.82 2.30
N ASN A 116 -4.63 7.00 2.06
CA ASN A 116 -5.67 7.09 3.08
C ASN A 116 -5.44 8.16 4.16
N GLY A 117 -4.93 9.33 3.77
CA GLY A 117 -4.70 10.45 4.69
C GLY A 117 -3.35 10.45 5.40
N PHE A 118 -2.51 9.44 5.17
CA PHE A 118 -1.23 9.28 5.85
C PHE A 118 -0.04 9.74 5.02
N GLY A 119 1.11 9.94 5.68
CA GLY A 119 2.35 10.32 5.03
C GLY A 119 2.22 11.66 4.30
N GLY A 120 2.59 11.69 3.02
CA GLY A 120 2.43 12.87 2.16
C GLY A 120 1.09 12.99 1.43
N SER A 121 0.07 12.19 1.80
CA SER A 121 -1.23 12.16 1.12
C SER A 121 -2.38 12.57 2.06
N PRO A 122 -2.41 13.82 2.57
CA PRO A 122 -3.44 14.26 3.51
C PRO A 122 -4.83 14.36 2.85
N PHE A 123 -5.87 14.13 3.65
CA PHE A 123 -7.23 14.50 3.29
C PHE A 123 -7.39 16.02 3.23
N ALA A 124 -8.35 16.50 2.44
CA ALA A 124 -8.72 17.92 2.42
C ALA A 124 -9.46 18.36 3.70
N SER A 125 -10.10 17.42 4.40
CA SER A 125 -10.71 17.62 5.72
C SER A 125 -9.86 16.92 6.78
N GLU A 126 -9.66 17.56 7.93
CA GLU A 126 -9.05 16.93 9.11
C GLU A 126 -9.96 15.88 9.77
N LEU A 127 -11.26 15.92 9.44
CA LEU A 127 -12.26 14.92 9.80
C LEU A 127 -12.93 14.42 8.50
N PRO A 128 -12.29 13.51 7.76
CA PRO A 128 -12.88 12.92 6.57
C PRO A 128 -14.11 12.09 6.93
N VAL A 129 -15.02 11.93 5.97
CA VAL A 129 -16.16 11.01 6.13
C VAL A 129 -15.67 9.56 6.18
N VAL A 130 -16.35 8.70 6.95
CA VAL A 130 -15.98 7.29 7.15
C VAL A 130 -15.82 6.55 5.81
N GLU A 131 -16.72 6.83 4.87
CA GLU A 131 -16.79 6.18 3.55
C GLU A 131 -15.60 6.52 2.67
N ALA A 132 -14.87 7.61 2.95
CA ALA A 132 -13.64 7.99 2.27
C ALA A 132 -12.40 7.30 2.89
N CYS A 133 -12.55 6.68 4.06
CA CYS A 133 -11.45 6.12 4.85
C CYS A 133 -11.39 4.58 4.83
N ASP A 134 -12.41 3.91 4.29
CA ASP A 134 -12.47 2.45 4.29
C ASP A 134 -11.52 1.81 3.25
N SER A 135 -11.34 0.48 3.35
CA SER A 135 -10.48 -0.26 2.43
C SER A 135 -10.91 -0.16 0.96
N ALA A 136 -12.19 0.02 0.68
CA ALA A 136 -12.70 0.16 -0.67
C ALA A 136 -12.36 1.53 -1.28
N ALA A 137 -12.54 2.61 -0.52
CA ALA A 137 -12.17 3.96 -0.91
C ALA A 137 -10.65 4.09 -1.09
N ASN A 138 -9.86 3.46 -0.20
CA ASN A 138 -8.42 3.39 -0.36
C ASN A 138 -8.01 2.72 -1.68
N MET A 139 -8.63 1.58 -2.04
CA MET A 139 -8.38 0.93 -3.34
C MET A 139 -8.84 1.81 -4.51
N ALA A 140 -10.01 2.44 -4.42
CA ALA A 140 -10.51 3.34 -5.45
C ALA A 140 -9.57 4.54 -5.69
N ALA A 141 -8.98 5.10 -4.62
CA ALA A 141 -7.98 6.16 -4.72
C ALA A 141 -6.71 5.68 -5.44
N VAL A 142 -6.23 4.47 -5.13
CA VAL A 142 -5.09 3.86 -5.83
C VAL A 142 -5.40 3.61 -7.31
N GLU A 143 -6.60 3.13 -7.66
CA GLU A 143 -7.00 2.99 -9.06
C GLU A 143 -7.07 4.34 -9.79
N CYS A 144 -7.62 5.37 -9.13
CA CYS A 144 -7.65 6.73 -9.68
C CYS A 144 -6.23 7.27 -9.93
N TRP A 145 -5.30 6.99 -9.02
CA TRP A 145 -3.89 7.38 -9.16
C TRP A 145 -3.20 6.63 -10.31
N ILE A 146 -3.43 5.32 -10.46
CA ILE A 146 -2.94 4.51 -11.58
C ILE A 146 -3.39 5.10 -12.92
N GLU A 147 -4.66 5.50 -13.03
CA GLU A 147 -5.21 6.15 -14.23
C GLU A 147 -4.67 7.57 -14.43
N LEU A 148 -4.46 8.31 -13.34
CA LEU A 148 -3.85 9.63 -13.38
C LEU A 148 -2.43 9.59 -13.95
N LEU A 149 -1.62 8.61 -13.55
CA LEU A 149 -0.29 8.40 -14.11
C LEU A 149 -0.29 7.63 -15.43
N ARG A 150 -1.46 7.13 -15.86
CA ARG A 150 -1.67 6.31 -17.05
C ARG A 150 -0.79 5.06 -17.05
N LEU A 151 -0.56 4.41 -15.92
CA LEU A 151 0.42 3.29 -15.84
C LEU A 151 0.03 2.09 -16.71
N ARG A 152 -1.28 1.89 -16.90
CA ARG A 152 -1.84 0.80 -17.71
C ARG A 152 -1.39 0.82 -19.17
N SER A 153 -1.46 -0.34 -19.82
CA SER A 153 -1.22 -0.41 -21.26
C SER A 153 -2.31 0.37 -22.02
N SER A 154 -1.95 0.93 -23.19
CA SER A 154 -2.94 1.58 -24.07
C SER A 154 -4.11 0.62 -24.37
N GLN A 155 -5.31 1.17 -24.56
CA GLN A 155 -6.47 0.39 -25.01
C GLN A 155 -6.21 -0.28 -26.37
N ARG A 156 -5.34 0.32 -27.20
CA ARG A 156 -4.91 -0.25 -28.50
C ARG A 156 -3.88 -1.38 -28.38
N ALA A 157 -3.34 -1.64 -27.19
CA ALA A 157 -2.36 -2.70 -27.01
C ALA A 157 -3.06 -4.07 -27.03
N THR A 158 -2.75 -4.88 -28.03
CA THR A 158 -3.31 -6.22 -28.24
C THR A 158 -2.39 -7.35 -27.75
N CYS A 159 -1.12 -7.07 -27.50
CA CYS A 159 -0.15 -8.00 -26.94
C CYS A 159 0.77 -7.31 -25.93
N ARG A 160 1.46 -8.11 -25.09
CA ARG A 160 2.46 -7.64 -24.12
C ARG A 160 1.92 -6.52 -23.21
N LEU A 161 0.80 -6.80 -22.55
CA LEU A 161 0.21 -5.87 -21.58
C LEU A 161 1.21 -5.60 -20.45
N ARG A 162 1.22 -4.35 -19.97
CA ARG A 162 1.95 -4.02 -18.74
C ARG A 162 1.19 -4.58 -17.56
N VAL A 163 1.81 -5.50 -16.83
CA VAL A 163 1.22 -6.08 -15.63
C VAL A 163 1.44 -5.13 -14.44
N ILE A 164 0.37 -4.85 -13.71
CA ILE A 164 0.42 -4.09 -12.46
C ILE A 164 0.28 -5.09 -11.30
N THR A 165 1.36 -5.27 -10.54
CA THR A 165 1.38 -6.11 -9.34
C THR A 165 1.17 -5.22 -8.12
N LEU A 166 -0.02 -5.28 -7.52
CA LEU A 166 -0.37 -4.56 -6.30
C LEU A 166 0.10 -5.36 -5.08
N VAL A 167 0.82 -4.71 -4.16
CA VAL A 167 1.35 -5.29 -2.93
C VAL A 167 0.82 -4.46 -1.77
N GLY A 168 -0.12 -5.02 -1.02
CA GLY A 168 -0.82 -4.33 0.06
C GLY A 168 -0.47 -4.95 1.40
N HIS A 169 -0.20 -4.13 2.41
CA HIS A 169 -0.03 -4.57 3.80
C HIS A 169 -1.19 -4.12 4.68
N SER A 170 -1.63 -4.97 5.62
CA SER A 170 -2.61 -4.58 6.65
C SER A 170 -3.91 -4.03 6.05
N MET A 171 -4.32 -2.82 6.43
CA MET A 171 -5.45 -2.06 5.85
C MET A 171 -5.43 -2.04 4.32
N SER A 172 -4.26 -1.85 3.70
CA SER A 172 -4.12 -1.84 2.24
C SER A 172 -4.06 -3.24 1.64
N GLY A 173 -3.66 -4.25 2.42
CA GLY A 173 -3.85 -5.66 2.05
C GLY A 173 -5.34 -5.99 1.91
N ALA A 174 -6.17 -5.52 2.85
CA ALA A 174 -7.63 -5.65 2.77
C ALA A 174 -8.22 -4.85 1.59
N SER A 175 -7.62 -3.70 1.26
CA SER A 175 -8.05 -2.86 0.13
C SER A 175 -7.98 -3.60 -1.21
N LEU A 176 -7.02 -4.53 -1.39
CA LEU A 176 -6.88 -5.30 -2.63
C LEU A 176 -8.09 -6.19 -2.96
N PHE A 177 -8.92 -6.54 -1.97
CA PHE A 177 -10.15 -7.30 -2.16
C PHE A 177 -11.26 -6.48 -2.83
N TYR A 178 -11.14 -5.15 -2.81
CA TYR A 178 -12.11 -4.21 -3.38
C TYR A 178 -11.71 -3.69 -4.77
N LEU A 179 -10.66 -4.25 -5.37
CA LEU A 179 -10.31 -3.96 -6.75
C LEU A 179 -11.49 -4.31 -7.69
N ASP A 180 -11.88 -3.37 -8.54
CA ASP A 180 -12.93 -3.58 -9.53
C ASP A 180 -12.36 -4.26 -10.78
N GLU A 181 -12.28 -5.59 -10.74
CA GLU A 181 -11.73 -6.42 -11.82
C GLU A 181 -12.40 -6.19 -13.19
N ASN A 182 -13.64 -5.70 -13.24
CA ASN A 182 -14.32 -5.42 -14.52
C ASN A 182 -13.64 -4.29 -15.31
N ARG A 183 -12.90 -3.43 -14.62
CA ARG A 183 -12.15 -2.33 -15.24
C ARG A 183 -10.80 -2.78 -15.78
N TRP A 184 -10.35 -3.99 -15.47
CA TRP A 184 -9.03 -4.51 -15.81
C TRP A 184 -9.12 -5.53 -16.94
N ARG A 185 -8.16 -5.50 -17.87
CA ARG A 185 -8.05 -6.58 -18.85
C ARG A 185 -7.58 -7.85 -18.14
N GLN A 186 -7.97 -8.98 -18.69
CA GLN A 186 -7.42 -10.26 -18.27
C GLN A 186 -5.90 -10.19 -18.31
N HIS A 187 -5.24 -10.67 -17.25
CA HIS A 187 -3.78 -10.69 -17.15
C HIS A 187 -3.10 -9.31 -17.14
N GLU A 188 -3.81 -8.25 -16.73
CA GLU A 188 -3.24 -6.91 -16.56
C GLU A 188 -2.90 -6.58 -15.09
N VAL A 189 -3.49 -7.30 -14.12
CA VAL A 189 -3.33 -7.03 -12.69
C VAL A 189 -3.08 -8.29 -11.90
N ALA A 190 -2.22 -8.17 -10.90
CA ALA A 190 -1.96 -9.21 -9.91
C ALA A 190 -1.91 -8.58 -8.51
N ARG A 191 -2.18 -9.36 -7.46
CA ARG A 191 -2.31 -8.88 -6.08
C ARG A 191 -1.58 -9.78 -5.10
N LEU A 192 -0.78 -9.18 -4.21
CA LEU A 192 -0.22 -9.83 -3.04
C LEU A 192 -0.69 -9.06 -1.80
N ALA A 193 -1.56 -9.67 -1.00
CA ALA A 193 -1.95 -9.11 0.28
C ALA A 193 -1.12 -9.75 1.40
N ILE A 194 -0.40 -8.91 2.15
CA ILE A 194 0.43 -9.32 3.28
C ILE A 194 -0.30 -8.89 4.56
N ALA A 195 -0.64 -9.87 5.39
CA ALA A 195 -1.38 -9.68 6.63
C ALA A 195 -2.62 -8.76 6.45
N PRO A 196 -3.54 -9.04 5.51
CA PRO A 196 -4.68 -8.16 5.24
C PRO A 196 -5.55 -7.99 6.48
N ALA A 197 -5.81 -6.75 6.88
CA ALA A 197 -6.73 -6.42 7.98
C ALA A 197 -8.19 -6.45 7.51
N LEU A 198 -8.60 -7.56 6.88
CA LEU A 198 -9.97 -7.78 6.42
C LEU A 198 -10.78 -8.41 7.56
N LEU A 199 -11.36 -7.56 8.40
CA LEU A 199 -11.99 -7.97 9.66
C LEU A 199 -13.45 -8.45 9.49
N VAL A 200 -13.80 -8.96 8.32
CA VAL A 200 -15.17 -9.41 8.01
C VAL A 200 -15.50 -10.60 8.93
N LYS A 201 -16.66 -10.56 9.59
CA LYS A 201 -17.14 -11.57 10.56
C LYS A 201 -16.31 -11.76 11.84
N ASP A 202 -15.29 -10.94 12.10
CA ASP A 202 -14.58 -10.92 13.37
C ASP A 202 -15.15 -9.83 14.29
N SER A 203 -16.25 -10.14 15.00
CA SER A 203 -16.96 -9.17 15.84
C SER A 203 -16.08 -8.59 16.96
N LEU A 204 -15.17 -9.39 17.51
CA LEU A 204 -14.24 -8.98 18.55
C LEU A 204 -13.27 -7.93 18.01
N ARG A 205 -12.62 -8.20 16.87
CA ARG A 205 -11.71 -7.23 16.26
C ARG A 205 -12.47 -6.02 15.75
N GLN A 206 -13.60 -6.19 15.06
CA GLN A 206 -14.43 -5.06 14.62
C GLN A 206 -14.77 -4.11 15.77
N SER A 207 -15.18 -4.66 16.92
CA SER A 207 -15.47 -3.87 18.12
C SER A 207 -14.22 -3.17 18.66
N PHE A 208 -13.07 -3.86 18.70
CA PHE A 208 -11.79 -3.28 19.09
C PHE A 208 -11.41 -2.06 18.22
N TYR A 209 -11.46 -2.18 16.89
CA TYR A 209 -11.10 -1.09 15.97
C TYR A 209 -12.10 0.08 16.05
N ARG A 210 -13.42 -0.19 16.19
CA ARG A 210 -14.44 0.85 16.40
C ARG A 210 -14.22 1.60 17.71
N ALA A 211 -13.98 0.87 18.81
CA ALA A 211 -13.75 1.46 20.13
C ALA A 211 -12.48 2.33 20.15
N LEU A 212 -11.40 1.90 19.48
CA LEU A 212 -10.21 2.71 19.31
C LEU A 212 -10.50 3.99 18.50
N GLY A 213 -11.22 3.89 17.39
CA GLY A 213 -11.62 5.06 16.61
C GLY A 213 -12.38 6.09 17.44
N VAL A 214 -13.39 5.65 18.20
CA VAL A 214 -14.18 6.51 19.11
C VAL A 214 -13.29 7.12 20.19
N SER A 215 -12.39 6.36 20.79
CA SER A 215 -11.52 6.88 21.87
C SER A 215 -10.53 7.94 21.38
N ILE A 216 -9.98 7.79 20.17
CA ILE A 216 -9.12 8.80 19.55
C ILE A 216 -9.91 10.09 19.30
N TRP A 217 -11.16 9.97 18.82
CA TRP A 217 -12.02 11.13 18.58
C TRP A 217 -12.41 11.84 19.89
N ALA A 218 -12.90 11.11 20.89
CA ALA A 218 -13.24 11.66 22.20
C ALA A 218 -12.04 12.34 22.87
N GLY A 219 -10.84 11.76 22.74
CA GLY A 219 -9.59 12.37 23.24
C GLY A 219 -9.11 13.60 22.47
N SER A 220 -9.72 13.92 21.31
CA SER A 220 -9.38 15.08 20.48
C SER A 220 -10.27 16.31 20.71
N THR A 221 -11.42 16.14 21.37
CA THR A 221 -12.44 17.20 21.56
C THR A 221 -12.39 17.88 22.93
N GLY A 222 -11.53 17.43 23.85
CA GLY A 222 -11.33 18.06 25.16
C GLY A 222 -9.91 18.60 25.37
N ASP A 223 -9.79 19.81 25.92
CA ASP A 223 -8.51 20.43 26.34
C ASP A 223 -7.83 19.70 27.51
N MET A 224 -8.57 18.85 28.24
CA MET A 224 -8.01 17.91 29.21
C MET A 224 -7.43 16.69 28.50
N LEU A 225 -6.14 16.70 28.11
CA LEU A 225 -5.21 15.54 28.19
C LEU A 225 -4.02 15.61 27.21
N GLY A 226 -3.11 16.57 27.41
CA GLY A 226 -1.74 16.46 26.87
C GLY A 226 -1.00 15.17 27.30
N TRP A 227 -1.42 14.57 28.41
CA TRP A 227 -0.89 13.31 28.96
C TRP A 227 -1.36 12.04 28.21
N LEU A 228 -2.57 12.05 27.64
CA LEU A 228 -3.08 10.91 26.87
C LEU A 228 -2.32 10.77 25.53
N LYS A 229 -1.93 11.90 24.92
CA LYS A 229 -1.03 11.94 23.75
C LYS A 229 0.34 11.27 24.03
N THR A 230 0.89 11.43 25.23
CA THR A 230 2.22 10.90 25.60
C THR A 230 2.21 9.43 26.01
N ARG A 231 1.10 8.91 26.56
CA ARG A 231 0.97 7.49 26.94
C ARG A 231 0.31 6.58 25.90
N LEU A 232 -0.70 7.04 25.16
CA LEU A 232 -1.39 6.17 24.20
C LEU A 232 -0.57 5.94 22.93
N ALA A 233 0.13 6.96 22.42
CA ALA A 233 0.86 6.83 21.17
C ALA A 233 1.90 5.68 21.22
N PRO A 234 2.80 5.56 22.23
CA PRO A 234 3.77 4.49 22.27
C PRO A 234 3.16 3.10 22.52
N SER A 235 2.07 3.02 23.28
CA SER A 235 1.42 1.74 23.63
C SER A 235 0.55 1.20 22.48
N VAL A 236 -0.24 2.05 21.82
CA VAL A 236 -1.05 1.70 20.65
C VAL A 236 -0.14 1.36 19.48
N VAL A 237 0.84 2.23 19.19
CA VAL A 237 1.85 1.97 18.16
C VAL A 237 2.62 0.70 18.52
N GLY A 238 3.18 0.58 19.73
CA GLY A 238 3.92 -0.61 20.17
C GLY A 238 3.14 -1.93 20.06
N MET A 239 1.82 -1.90 20.30
CA MET A 239 0.94 -3.05 20.11
C MET A 239 0.68 -3.38 18.63
N LEU A 240 0.61 -2.37 17.76
CA LEU A 240 0.29 -2.50 16.34
C LEU A 240 1.50 -2.81 15.44
N ILE A 241 2.71 -2.36 15.81
CA ILE A 241 3.94 -2.59 15.01
C ILE A 241 4.87 -3.66 15.56
N GLY A 242 4.48 -4.36 16.63
CA GLY A 242 5.10 -5.60 17.11
C GLY A 242 6.63 -5.66 16.95
N SER A 243 7.11 -6.59 16.14
CA SER A 243 8.53 -6.88 15.88
C SER A 243 9.07 -6.23 14.61
N ALA A 244 8.46 -5.15 14.12
CA ALA A 244 8.98 -4.38 12.99
C ALA A 244 10.38 -3.79 13.27
N SER A 245 11.08 -3.37 12.21
CA SER A 245 12.40 -2.74 12.36
C SER A 245 12.30 -1.41 13.13
N ARG A 246 13.41 -0.98 13.76
CA ARG A 246 13.45 0.31 14.48
C ARG A 246 13.11 1.49 13.57
N ALA A 247 13.52 1.43 12.31
CA ALA A 247 13.21 2.46 11.33
C ALA A 247 11.70 2.52 11.05
N VAL A 248 11.06 1.36 10.83
CA VAL A 248 9.61 1.29 10.64
C VAL A 248 8.87 1.80 11.89
N LYS A 249 9.35 1.47 13.09
CA LYS A 249 8.78 1.98 14.34
C LYS A 249 8.86 3.49 14.48
N ALA A 250 10.01 4.07 14.19
CA ALA A 250 10.19 5.52 14.21
C ALA A 250 9.28 6.19 13.17
N GLU A 251 9.09 5.56 12.02
CA GLU A 251 8.24 6.11 10.96
C GLU A 251 6.77 6.17 11.34
N HIS A 252 6.22 5.09 11.91
CA HIS A 252 4.86 5.07 12.44
C HIS A 252 4.65 6.14 13.51
N VAL A 253 5.56 6.27 14.48
CA VAL A 253 5.47 7.33 15.50
C VAL A 253 5.45 8.72 14.85
N ARG A 254 6.26 8.94 13.82
CA ARG A 254 6.28 10.22 13.09
C ARG A 254 4.96 10.47 12.37
N VAL A 255 4.43 9.49 11.65
CA VAL A 255 3.14 9.61 10.92
C VAL A 255 2.00 9.83 11.91
N PHE A 256 1.93 9.07 13.01
CA PHE A 256 0.89 9.20 14.03
C PHE A 256 0.84 10.60 14.65
N ASN A 257 2.01 11.17 14.89
CA ASN A 257 2.14 12.49 15.52
C ASN A 257 1.83 13.64 14.55
N THR A 258 2.01 13.43 13.25
CA THR A 258 1.79 14.45 12.22
C THR A 258 0.42 14.35 11.55
N THR A 259 -0.27 13.22 11.69
CA THR A 259 -1.60 13.01 11.12
C THR A 259 -2.69 13.63 12.01
N PRO A 260 -3.66 14.38 11.44
CA PRO A 260 -4.80 14.90 12.19
C PRO A 260 -5.56 13.80 12.94
N LYS A 261 -6.03 14.09 14.15
CA LYS A 261 -6.68 13.07 15.01
C LYS A 261 -8.02 12.58 14.44
N GLY A 262 -8.75 13.45 13.75
CA GLY A 262 -9.96 13.05 13.02
C GLY A 262 -9.66 12.01 11.94
N VAL A 263 -8.57 12.16 11.17
CA VAL A 263 -8.13 11.16 10.18
C VAL A 263 -7.79 9.83 10.86
N LEU A 264 -6.98 9.85 11.94
CA LEU A 264 -6.64 8.63 12.68
C LEU A 264 -7.89 7.91 13.21
N ALA A 265 -8.83 8.66 13.80
CA ALA A 265 -10.07 8.13 14.35
C ALA A 265 -10.96 7.51 13.25
N GLN A 266 -11.20 8.26 12.17
CA GLN A 266 -12.11 7.83 11.11
C GLN A 266 -11.58 6.64 10.32
N THR A 267 -10.27 6.59 10.06
CA THR A 267 -9.64 5.43 9.41
C THR A 267 -9.69 4.18 10.28
N PHE A 268 -9.44 4.30 11.59
CA PHE A 268 -9.62 3.18 12.54
C PHE A 268 -11.07 2.70 12.61
N PHE A 269 -12.00 3.65 12.74
CA PHE A 269 -13.42 3.34 12.81
C PHE A 269 -13.89 2.63 11.54
N ALA A 270 -13.50 3.12 10.36
CA ALA A 270 -13.84 2.54 9.07
C ALA A 270 -13.36 1.08 8.94
N MET A 271 -12.15 0.77 9.44
CA MET A 271 -11.62 -0.61 9.46
C MET A 271 -12.49 -1.57 10.27
N GLY A 272 -13.08 -1.12 11.38
CA GLY A 272 -13.99 -1.93 12.19
C GLY A 272 -15.44 -1.89 11.69
N ALA A 273 -15.85 -0.82 11.03
CA ALA A 273 -17.21 -0.65 10.49
C ALA A 273 -17.47 -1.57 9.30
N ILE A 274 -16.47 -1.72 8.41
CA ILE A 274 -16.53 -2.49 7.16
C ILE A 274 -17.86 -2.26 6.42
N PRO A 275 -18.11 -1.02 5.95
CA PRO A 275 -19.40 -0.65 5.37
C PRO A 275 -19.70 -1.39 4.07
N ARG A 276 -18.69 -1.98 3.42
CA ARG A 276 -18.82 -2.73 2.16
C ARG A 276 -18.34 -4.17 2.36
N GLN A 277 -19.21 -5.13 2.08
CA GLN A 277 -18.86 -6.55 2.14
C GLN A 277 -18.12 -7.01 0.88
N VAL A 278 -17.10 -7.84 1.09
CA VAL A 278 -16.44 -8.58 0.00
C VAL A 278 -17.25 -9.84 -0.28
N LYS A 279 -17.60 -10.07 -1.54
CA LYS A 279 -18.34 -11.26 -1.96
C LYS A 279 -17.38 -12.40 -2.34
N PRO A 280 -17.74 -13.66 -2.06
CA PRO A 280 -17.01 -14.83 -2.56
C PRO A 280 -16.93 -14.83 -4.08
N ARG A 281 -15.78 -15.21 -4.63
CA ARG A 281 -15.54 -15.32 -6.08
C ARG A 281 -14.27 -16.11 -6.37
N ARG A 282 -14.07 -16.48 -7.63
CA ARG A 282 -12.79 -17.03 -8.08
C ARG A 282 -11.74 -15.93 -8.17
N TRP A 283 -10.78 -15.94 -7.27
CA TRP A 283 -9.68 -14.97 -7.27
C TRP A 283 -8.60 -15.39 -8.26
N ARG A 284 -8.32 -14.53 -9.24
CA ARG A 284 -7.22 -14.72 -10.21
C ARG A 284 -6.03 -13.86 -9.84
N HIS A 285 -4.83 -14.44 -9.96
CA HIS A 285 -3.54 -13.75 -9.71
C HIS A 285 -3.53 -13.02 -8.37
N PHE A 286 -4.11 -13.63 -7.33
CA PHE A 286 -4.20 -13.06 -5.99
C PHE A 286 -3.63 -14.05 -4.98
N ARG A 287 -2.55 -13.66 -4.30
CA ARG A 287 -1.95 -14.42 -3.20
C ARG A 287 -2.06 -13.68 -1.88
N ILE A 288 -2.16 -14.45 -0.81
CA ILE A 288 -2.22 -13.98 0.58
C ILE A 288 -1.01 -14.53 1.34
N MET A 289 -0.38 -13.67 2.13
CA MET A 289 0.69 -14.05 3.05
C MET A 289 0.34 -13.63 4.47
N LEU A 290 0.32 -14.57 5.40
CA LEU A 290 -0.02 -14.36 6.82
C LEU A 290 1.17 -14.67 7.72
N GLY A 291 1.32 -13.93 8.81
CA GLY A 291 2.29 -14.26 9.86
C GLY A 291 1.65 -15.15 10.92
N HIS A 292 2.24 -16.30 11.24
CA HIS A 292 1.67 -17.28 12.20
C HIS A 292 1.37 -16.70 13.60
N LYS A 293 2.08 -15.63 14.00
CA LYS A 293 1.93 -14.93 15.29
C LYS A 293 1.22 -13.59 15.14
N ASP A 294 0.56 -13.34 14.01
CA ASP A 294 -0.18 -12.09 13.79
C ASP A 294 -1.42 -12.03 14.69
N ARG A 295 -1.32 -11.22 15.74
CA ARG A 295 -2.38 -10.99 16.71
C ARG A 295 -3.42 -9.99 16.21
N LEU A 296 -3.04 -9.09 15.30
CA LEU A 296 -3.90 -8.00 14.85
C LEU A 296 -4.99 -8.50 13.93
N VAL A 297 -4.65 -9.36 12.98
CA VAL A 297 -5.64 -9.94 12.06
C VAL A 297 -6.11 -11.31 12.55
N GLY A 298 -5.26 -12.06 13.26
CA GLY A 298 -5.54 -13.42 13.69
C GLY A 298 -5.51 -14.40 12.52
N VAL A 299 -4.56 -15.34 12.53
CA VAL A 299 -4.37 -16.27 11.41
C VAL A 299 -5.57 -17.18 11.21
N ARG A 300 -6.09 -17.78 12.27
CA ARG A 300 -7.21 -18.73 12.16
C ARG A 300 -8.49 -18.07 11.62
N PRO A 301 -9.00 -16.97 12.22
CA PRO A 301 -10.17 -16.29 11.67
C PRO A 301 -9.96 -15.83 10.23
N MET A 302 -8.75 -15.39 9.88
CA MET A 302 -8.42 -15.01 8.52
C MET A 302 -8.45 -16.19 7.54
N LEU A 303 -7.93 -17.36 7.92
CA LEU A 303 -7.98 -18.55 7.08
C LEU A 303 -9.44 -19.00 6.82
N GLU A 304 -10.26 -19.02 7.87
CA GLU A 304 -11.69 -19.34 7.78
C GLU A 304 -12.40 -18.36 6.82
N LEU A 305 -12.14 -17.05 6.95
CA LEU A 305 -12.68 -16.04 6.05
C LEU A 305 -12.19 -16.20 4.60
N LEU A 306 -10.91 -16.50 4.39
CA LEU A 306 -10.35 -16.65 3.03
C LEU A 306 -10.95 -17.86 2.30
N GLU A 307 -11.17 -18.97 3.01
CA GLU A 307 -11.87 -20.14 2.50
C GLU A 307 -13.29 -19.76 2.06
N GLU A 308 -14.07 -19.08 2.91
CA GLU A 308 -15.41 -18.60 2.57
C GLU A 308 -15.42 -17.66 1.36
N LEU A 309 -14.38 -16.84 1.19
CA LEU A 309 -14.24 -15.94 0.06
C LEU A 309 -13.83 -16.65 -1.24
N GLY A 310 -13.50 -17.94 -1.19
CA GLY A 310 -13.17 -18.77 -2.35
C GLY A 310 -11.67 -18.81 -2.70
N PHE A 311 -10.79 -18.56 -1.73
CA PHE A 311 -9.35 -18.80 -1.89
C PHE A 311 -9.01 -20.29 -1.79
N THR A 312 -8.03 -20.73 -2.57
CA THR A 312 -7.48 -22.09 -2.50
C THR A 312 -6.17 -22.14 -1.72
N SER A 313 -5.76 -23.34 -1.29
CA SER A 313 -4.55 -23.53 -0.47
C SER A 313 -3.26 -23.05 -1.14
N ASP A 314 -3.17 -23.09 -2.46
CA ASP A 314 -2.01 -22.59 -3.22
C ASP A 314 -1.95 -21.04 -3.30
N GLN A 315 -3.06 -20.36 -2.97
CA GLN A 315 -3.15 -18.91 -2.93
C GLN A 315 -2.84 -18.33 -1.56
N VAL A 316 -2.84 -19.14 -0.51
CA VAL A 316 -2.68 -18.69 0.88
C VAL A 316 -1.45 -19.32 1.49
N CYS A 317 -0.54 -18.48 2.00
CA CYS A 317 0.65 -18.96 2.67
C CYS A 317 0.76 -18.38 4.09
N VAL A 318 1.08 -19.25 5.04
CA VAL A 318 1.43 -18.85 6.41
C VAL A 318 2.95 -18.91 6.55
N ARG A 319 3.53 -17.88 7.15
CA ARG A 319 4.97 -17.73 7.39
C ARG A 319 5.24 -17.52 8.86
N LEU A 320 6.41 -17.95 9.30
CA LEU A 320 6.89 -17.62 10.64
C LEU A 320 7.13 -16.10 10.71
N GLY A 321 6.60 -15.42 11.73
CA GLY A 321 6.58 -13.96 11.83
C GLY A 321 5.27 -13.43 12.41
N ASP A 322 5.23 -12.13 12.66
CA ASP A 322 4.07 -11.39 13.13
C ASP A 322 3.44 -10.55 12.00
N HIS A 323 2.73 -9.48 12.35
CA HIS A 323 2.08 -8.57 11.39
C HIS A 323 3.06 -7.88 10.42
N TYR A 324 4.33 -7.71 10.83
CA TYR A 324 5.40 -7.09 10.05
C TYR A 324 6.48 -8.13 9.67
N LEU A 325 6.06 -9.35 9.34
CA LEU A 325 6.94 -10.48 9.00
C LEU A 325 8.05 -10.18 7.96
N PHE A 326 7.89 -9.14 7.14
CA PHE A 326 8.84 -8.72 6.09
C PHE A 326 9.80 -7.59 6.54
N SER A 327 9.55 -6.95 7.67
CA SER A 327 10.37 -5.86 8.20
C SER A 327 11.46 -6.39 9.14
N VAL A 328 12.73 -6.10 8.84
CA VAL A 328 13.85 -6.78 9.50
C VAL A 328 14.21 -6.10 10.83
N SER A 329 13.81 -6.71 11.95
CA SER A 329 14.22 -6.28 13.28
C SER A 329 15.45 -7.04 13.76
N ASN A 330 16.12 -6.50 14.78
CA ASN A 330 17.28 -7.14 15.38
C ASN A 330 16.93 -8.45 16.11
N GLN A 331 15.71 -8.55 16.68
CA GLN A 331 15.28 -9.69 17.50
C GLN A 331 14.95 -10.93 16.66
N SER A 332 14.63 -10.78 15.37
CA SER A 332 14.24 -11.89 14.49
C SER A 332 14.89 -11.76 13.11
N ARG A 333 16.12 -11.25 13.08
CA ARG A 333 16.81 -10.82 11.85
C ARG A 333 16.86 -11.88 10.77
N GLN A 334 17.32 -13.09 11.08
CA GLN A 334 17.43 -14.18 10.10
C GLN A 334 16.07 -14.55 9.50
N LEU A 335 15.05 -14.70 10.37
CA LEU A 335 13.70 -15.03 9.95
C LEU A 335 13.11 -13.93 9.07
N HIS A 336 13.21 -12.66 9.47
CA HIS A 336 12.64 -11.54 8.72
C HIS A 336 13.38 -11.29 7.41
N LEU A 337 14.69 -11.54 7.35
CA LEU A 337 15.45 -11.51 6.09
C LEU A 337 14.93 -12.57 5.12
N ARG A 338 14.71 -13.80 5.60
CA ARG A 338 14.17 -14.86 4.75
C ARG A 338 12.75 -14.56 4.29
N ASN A 339 11.88 -14.05 5.16
CA ASN A 339 10.53 -13.62 4.77
C ASN A 339 10.56 -12.48 3.75
N ARG A 340 11.50 -11.54 3.87
CA ARG A 340 11.67 -10.46 2.89
C ARG A 340 12.03 -11.03 1.51
N GLU A 341 12.95 -11.99 1.45
CA GLU A 341 13.29 -12.69 0.20
C GLU A 341 12.06 -13.38 -0.38
N ILE A 342 11.30 -14.12 0.45
CA ILE A 342 10.06 -14.77 0.03
C ILE A 342 9.06 -13.76 -0.52
N VAL A 343 8.85 -12.60 0.13
CA VAL A 343 7.97 -11.55 -0.39
C VAL A 343 8.41 -11.08 -1.78
N ILE A 344 9.72 -10.90 -2.00
CA ILE A 344 10.26 -10.51 -3.31
C ILE A 344 10.01 -11.61 -4.34
N GLU A 345 10.30 -12.86 -4.00
CA GLU A 345 10.06 -14.04 -4.85
C GLU A 345 8.58 -14.15 -5.24
N GLU A 346 7.66 -13.96 -4.29
CA GLU A 346 6.21 -13.97 -4.53
C GLU A 346 5.77 -12.86 -5.48
N ILE A 347 6.26 -11.62 -5.29
CA ILE A 347 5.96 -10.49 -6.18
C ILE A 347 6.39 -10.81 -7.63
N LEU A 348 7.61 -11.33 -7.80
CA LEU A 348 8.17 -11.66 -9.11
C LEU A 348 7.47 -12.84 -9.77
N SER A 349 7.20 -13.90 -9.00
CA SER A 349 6.46 -15.09 -9.45
C SER A 349 5.06 -14.70 -9.91
N LEU A 350 4.35 -13.91 -9.10
CA LEU A 350 3.00 -13.47 -9.39
C LEU A 350 2.93 -12.54 -10.62
N HIS A 351 3.90 -11.62 -10.73
CA HIS A 351 4.03 -10.78 -11.92
C HIS A 351 4.20 -11.63 -13.19
N GLU A 352 5.10 -12.60 -13.15
CA GLU A 352 5.39 -13.46 -14.29
C GLU A 352 4.24 -14.40 -14.64
N ALA A 353 3.57 -14.99 -13.64
CA ALA A 353 2.40 -15.83 -13.82
C ALA A 353 1.24 -15.06 -14.47
N CYS A 354 0.97 -13.86 -13.98
CA CYS A 354 -0.01 -12.96 -14.58
C CYS A 354 0.38 -12.64 -16.03
N ARG A 355 1.63 -12.25 -16.29
CA ARG A 355 2.14 -11.94 -17.64
C ARG A 355 2.03 -13.11 -18.63
N ARG A 356 2.22 -14.35 -18.16
CA ARG A 356 2.10 -15.58 -18.97
C ARG A 356 0.67 -16.07 -19.13
N GLY A 357 -0.26 -15.54 -18.35
CA GLY A 357 -1.64 -16.01 -18.33
C GLY A 357 -1.88 -17.30 -17.54
N THR A 358 -0.90 -17.74 -16.75
CA THR A 358 -0.99 -18.96 -15.94
C THR A 358 -1.52 -18.61 -14.55
N SER A 359 -2.73 -19.04 -14.20
CA SER A 359 -3.34 -18.79 -12.89
C SER A 359 -3.31 -20.02 -12.00
#